data_AF-A0A936TPV7-F1
#
_entry.id   AF-A0A936TPV7-F1
#
_cell.length_a   1.000
_cell.length_b   1.000
_cell.length_c   1.000
_cell.angle_alpha   90.00
_cell.angle_beta   90.00
_cell.angle_gamma   90.00
#
_symmetry.space_group_name_H-M   'P 1'
#
loop_
_entity.id
_entity.type
_entity.pdbx_description
1 polymer ?
#
loop_
_entity_poly.entity_id
_entity_poly.type
_entity_poly.pdbx_seq_one_letter_code
_entity_poly.pdbx_strand_id
1 'polypeptide(L)'
;YDASQAVNWRVEQVNGKTRLAQITFREITNESAGQFAEKEVIRYRVLRPGSWELWRETDTGSQRTWIMEDAGVSTLPEIPVAAHLWPKNRLSDIAPAARSGLDQLGSLSEIFRLFGLPPPRQPSDSLVSWPGCEPED
;
A
#
# COMPACT_ATOMS: atom_id res chain seq x y z
N TYR A 1 7.04 -1.00 -9.63
CA TYR A 1 7.81 -0.12 -8.74
C TYR A 1 7.54 -0.49 -7.31
N ASP A 2 8.58 -0.53 -6.49
CA ASP A 2 8.45 -0.55 -5.04
C ASP A 2 8.28 0.87 -4.51
N ALA A 3 7.61 1.03 -3.36
CA ALA A 3 7.41 2.34 -2.74
C ALA A 3 8.75 3.04 -2.43
N SER A 4 9.81 2.27 -2.13
CA SER A 4 11.17 2.78 -1.91
C SER A 4 11.82 3.37 -3.16
N GLN A 5 11.32 3.02 -4.36
CA GLN A 5 11.82 3.58 -5.61
C GLN A 5 11.24 4.98 -5.89
N ALA A 6 10.14 5.39 -5.23
CA ALA A 6 9.62 6.74 -5.34
C ALA A 6 10.51 7.71 -4.55
N VAL A 7 11.41 8.40 -5.24
CA VAL A 7 12.46 9.23 -4.62
C VAL A 7 12.06 10.69 -4.46
N ASN A 8 11.06 11.15 -5.20
CA ASN A 8 10.56 12.53 -5.11
C ASN A 8 9.12 12.60 -5.61
N TRP A 9 8.32 13.50 -5.05
CA TRP A 9 7.03 13.89 -5.59
C TRP A 9 6.72 15.35 -5.29
N ARG A 10 5.90 15.95 -6.15
CA ARG A 10 5.38 17.31 -5.97
C ARG A 10 3.87 17.27 -6.06
N VAL A 11 3.23 18.08 -5.23
CA VAL A 11 1.79 18.27 -5.23
C VAL A 11 1.46 19.72 -5.50
N GLU A 12 0.29 19.95 -6.10
CA GLU A 12 -0.28 21.26 -6.35
C GLU A 12 -1.72 21.33 -5.82
N GLN A 13 -2.22 22.54 -5.60
CA GLN A 13 -3.63 22.78 -5.25
C GLN A 13 -4.39 23.25 -6.48
N VAL A 14 -5.38 22.48 -6.92
CA VAL A 14 -6.24 22.83 -8.06
C VAL A 14 -7.69 22.75 -7.61
N ASN A 15 -8.42 23.86 -7.67
CA ASN A 15 -9.82 23.96 -7.24
C ASN A 15 -10.03 23.43 -5.80
N GLY A 16 -9.10 23.75 -4.89
CA GLY A 16 -9.15 23.31 -3.49
C GLY A 16 -8.83 21.83 -3.26
N LYS A 17 -8.38 21.10 -4.28
CA LYS A 17 -7.97 19.70 -4.17
C LYS A 17 -6.45 19.56 -4.37
N THR A 18 -5.82 18.78 -3.50
CA THR A 18 -4.41 18.40 -3.65
C THR A 18 -4.29 17.40 -4.79
N ARG A 19 -3.43 17.68 -5.76
CA ARG A 19 -3.17 16.84 -6.93
C ARG A 19 -1.69 16.54 -7.06
N LEU A 20 -1.34 15.34 -7.50
CA LEU A 20 0.04 14.97 -7.82
C LEU A 20 0.47 15.66 -9.13
N ALA A 21 1.43 16.57 -9.03
CA ALA A 21 1.97 17.32 -10.17
C ALA A 21 3.18 16.62 -10.79
N GLN A 22 3.96 15.90 -9.97
CA GLN A 22 5.11 15.13 -10.42
C GLN A 22 5.38 13.97 -9.46
N ILE A 23 5.86 12.85 -10.00
CA ILE A 23 6.54 11.81 -9.23
C ILE A 23 7.78 11.34 -9.98
N THR A 24 8.83 10.99 -9.23
CA THR A 24 10.08 10.48 -9.77
C THR A 24 10.39 9.13 -9.16
N PHE A 25 10.63 8.15 -10.04
CA PHE A 25 11.06 6.80 -9.65
C PHE A 25 12.53 6.58 -10.00
N ARG A 26 13.30 6.00 -9.08
CA ARG A 26 14.65 5.51 -9.32
C ARG A 26 14.58 4.06 -9.78
N GLU A 27 14.95 3.83 -11.03
CA GLU A 27 15.06 2.53 -11.69
C GLU A 27 16.52 2.09 -11.67
N ILE A 28 16.77 0.81 -11.42
CA ILE A 28 18.09 0.19 -11.54
C ILE A 28 17.92 -1.00 -12.48
N THR A 29 18.75 -1.05 -13.52
CA THR A 29 18.77 -2.12 -14.51
C THR A 29 20.20 -2.55 -14.76
N ASN A 30 20.43 -3.83 -14.98
CA ASN A 30 21.75 -4.32 -15.39
C ASN A 30 21.88 -4.27 -16.91
N GLU A 31 22.96 -3.68 -17.40
CA GLU A 31 23.31 -3.68 -18.81
C GLU A 31 24.63 -4.43 -19.01
N SER A 32 24.74 -5.15 -20.12
CA SER A 32 26.02 -5.79 -20.50
C SER A 32 27.12 -4.74 -20.63
N ALA A 33 28.26 -5.03 -19.99
CA ALA A 33 29.47 -4.23 -19.97
C ALA A 33 30.65 -5.06 -20.51
N GLY A 34 30.58 -5.44 -21.78
CA GLY A 34 31.58 -6.31 -22.42
C GLY A 34 31.18 -7.79 -22.37
N GLN A 35 32.14 -8.67 -22.68
CA GLN A 35 31.83 -10.09 -22.94
C GLN A 35 31.39 -10.86 -21.68
N PHE A 36 31.83 -10.45 -20.48
CA PHE A 36 31.62 -11.20 -19.24
C PHE A 36 31.26 -10.33 -18.03
N ALA A 37 30.86 -9.07 -18.24
CA ALA A 37 30.51 -8.17 -17.15
C ALA A 37 29.15 -7.51 -17.39
N GLU A 38 28.52 -7.13 -16.29
CA GLU A 38 27.32 -6.30 -16.25
C GLU A 38 27.64 -5.04 -15.44
N LYS A 39 26.94 -3.95 -15.76
CA LYS A 39 26.97 -2.73 -14.98
C LYS A 39 25.56 -2.37 -14.56
N GLU A 40 25.41 -1.92 -13.31
CA GLU A 40 24.19 -1.28 -12.87
C GLU A 40 24.07 0.09 -13.55
N VAL A 41 22.92 0.32 -14.19
CA VAL A 41 22.55 1.60 -14.77
C VAL A 41 21.38 2.15 -13.97
N ILE A 42 21.60 3.31 -13.35
CA ILE A 42 20.59 4.02 -12.59
C ILE A 42 19.87 4.97 -13.53
N ARG A 43 18.54 4.90 -13.53
CA ARG A 43 17.66 5.80 -14.26
C ARG A 43 16.66 6.46 -13.33
N TYR A 44 16.20 7.63 -13.72
CA TYR A 44 15.15 8.38 -13.05
C TYR A 44 14.00 8.59 -14.03
N ARG A 45 12.88 7.93 -13.77
CA ARG A 45 11.65 8.16 -14.53
C ARG A 45 10.87 9.28 -13.86
N VAL A 46 10.61 10.35 -14.60
CA VAL A 46 9.81 11.48 -14.15
C VAL A 46 8.47 11.42 -14.85
N LEU A 47 7.40 11.37 -14.08
CA LEU A 47 6.03 11.39 -14.59
C LEU A 47 5.37 12.71 -14.21
N ARG A 48 4.70 13.32 -15.19
CA ARG A 48 3.85 14.51 -15.04
C ARG A 48 2.53 14.27 -15.77
N PRO A 49 1.45 15.01 -15.45
CA PRO A 49 0.27 15.04 -16.30
C PRO A 49 0.67 15.26 -17.76
N GLY A 50 0.23 14.36 -18.65
CA GLY A 50 0.48 14.48 -20.07
C GLY A 50 1.91 14.21 -20.57
N SER A 51 2.89 13.86 -19.72
CA SER A 51 4.27 13.61 -20.19
C SER A 51 5.09 12.73 -19.25
N TRP A 52 6.15 12.15 -19.80
CA TRP A 52 7.15 11.43 -19.05
C TRP A 52 8.55 11.64 -19.62
N GLU A 53 9.55 11.50 -18.77
CA GLU A 53 10.97 11.55 -19.12
C GLU A 53 11.71 10.40 -18.44
N LEU A 54 12.79 9.94 -19.05
CA LEU A 54 13.72 8.97 -18.50
C LEU A 54 15.13 9.55 -18.55
N TRP A 55 15.71 9.72 -17.38
CA TRP A 55 17.04 10.30 -17.22
C TRP A 55 18.03 9.23 -16.75
N ARG A 56 19.13 9.05 -17.46
CA ARG A 56 20.22 8.17 -17.04
C ARG A 56 21.20 8.94 -16.18
N GLU A 57 21.56 8.38 -15.03
CA GLU A 57 22.67 8.87 -14.22
C GLU A 57 24.00 8.47 -14.86
N THR A 58 24.89 9.43 -15.03
CA THR A 58 26.25 9.23 -15.53
C THR A 58 27.26 9.78 -14.55
N ASP A 59 28.34 9.03 -14.35
CA ASP A 59 29.47 9.47 -13.54
C ASP A 59 30.48 10.17 -14.46
N THR A 60 30.66 11.48 -14.26
CA THR A 60 31.70 12.26 -14.95
C THR A 60 32.84 12.57 -13.98
N GLY A 61 33.34 11.54 -13.29
CA GLY A 61 34.56 11.55 -12.49
C GLY A 61 34.46 12.23 -11.11
N SER A 62 33.74 13.34 -10.98
CA SER A 62 33.63 14.09 -9.72
C SER A 62 32.21 14.56 -9.41
N GLN A 63 31.29 14.47 -10.37
CA GLN A 63 29.90 14.87 -10.21
C GLN A 63 28.99 13.88 -10.92
N ARG A 64 27.85 13.61 -10.28
CA ARG A 64 26.73 12.92 -10.91
C ARG A 64 26.07 13.88 -11.88
N THR A 65 25.99 13.47 -13.13
CA THR A 65 25.29 14.18 -14.18
C THR A 65 24.11 13.32 -14.65
N TRP A 66 23.08 13.97 -15.18
CA TRP A 66 21.92 13.29 -15.71
C TRP A 66 21.77 13.63 -17.19
N ILE A 67 21.65 12.59 -18.01
CA ILE A 67 21.43 12.73 -19.45
C ILE A 67 20.03 12.19 -19.73
N MET A 68 19.23 12.96 -20.46
CA MET A 68 17.92 12.48 -20.90
C MET A 68 18.14 11.35 -21.90
N GLU A 69 17.63 10.17 -21.57
CA GLU A 69 17.71 8.98 -22.40
C GLU A 69 16.49 8.86 -23.30
N ASP A 70 15.31 9.19 -22.78
CA ASP A 70 14.05 9.12 -23.51
C ASP A 70 13.00 10.09 -22.93
N ALA A 71 12.00 10.44 -23.73
CA ALA A 71 10.86 11.25 -23.31
C ALA A 71 9.65 10.98 -24.19
N GLY A 72 8.46 11.21 -23.64
CA GLY A 72 7.22 11.05 -24.39
C GLY A 72 6.04 11.82 -23.83
N VAL A 73 4.99 11.89 -24.64
CA VAL A 73 3.71 12.49 -24.29
C VAL A 73 2.76 11.39 -23.84
N SER A 74 1.94 11.69 -22.83
CA SER A 74 0.82 10.87 -22.40
C SER A 74 -0.48 11.61 -22.72
N THR A 75 -1.52 10.90 -23.12
CA THR A 75 -2.86 11.49 -23.28
C THR A 75 -3.63 11.57 -21.97
N LEU A 76 -3.09 10.98 -20.89
CA LEU A 76 -3.75 10.95 -19.60
C LEU A 76 -3.66 12.33 -18.92
N PRO A 77 -4.79 12.86 -18.45
CA PRO A 77 -4.80 14.14 -17.77
C PRO A 77 -4.15 14.03 -16.38
N GLU A 78 -3.92 12.84 -15.84
CA GLU A 78 -3.32 12.62 -14.52
C GLU A 78 -2.13 11.67 -14.61
N ILE A 79 -1.33 11.62 -13.55
CA ILE A 79 -0.20 10.69 -13.47
C ILE A 79 -0.75 9.27 -13.20
N PRO A 80 -0.44 8.26 -14.03
CA PRO A 80 -0.98 6.91 -13.92
C PRO A 80 -0.27 6.09 -12.83
N VAL A 81 -0.34 6.54 -11.58
CA VAL A 81 0.24 5.85 -10.42
C VAL A 81 -0.84 5.59 -9.38
N ALA A 82 -0.99 4.33 -9.00
CA ALA A 82 -1.86 3.91 -7.91
C ALA A 82 -1.02 3.51 -6.70
N ALA A 83 -1.30 4.11 -5.54
CA ALA A 83 -0.70 3.68 -4.28
C ALA A 83 -1.51 2.51 -3.71
N HIS A 84 -0.86 1.37 -3.51
CA HIS A 84 -1.46 0.25 -2.80
C HIS A 84 -1.02 0.27 -1.34
N LEU A 85 -1.94 0.67 -0.46
CA LEU A 85 -1.71 0.75 0.97
C LEU A 85 -2.20 -0.55 1.62
N TRP A 86 -1.32 -1.53 1.76
CA TRP A 86 -1.62 -2.67 2.63
C TRP A 86 -1.43 -2.25 4.10
N PRO A 87 -2.40 -2.47 4.99
CA PRO A 87 -2.20 -2.22 6.41
C PRO A 87 -1.03 -3.07 6.93
N LYS A 88 0.03 -2.42 7.42
CA LYS A 88 1.21 -3.12 8.00
C LYS A 88 0.95 -3.70 9.39
N ASN A 89 -0.21 -3.44 10.00
CA ASN A 89 -0.61 -4.06 11.25
C ASN A 89 -1.60 -5.19 10.94
N ARG A 90 -1.10 -6.41 10.71
CA ARG A 90 -1.97 -7.57 10.86
C ARG A 90 -2.23 -7.76 12.35
N LEU A 91 -3.48 -8.01 12.72
CA LEU A 91 -3.86 -8.37 14.10
C LEU A 91 -3.03 -9.56 14.64
N SER A 92 -2.41 -10.37 13.76
CA SER A 92 -1.47 -11.45 14.11
C SER A 92 -0.15 -10.98 14.71
N ASP A 93 0.28 -9.74 14.42
CA ASP A 93 1.54 -9.19 14.93
C ASP A 93 1.34 -8.61 16.35
N ILE A 94 0.09 -8.57 16.82
CA ILE A 94 -0.29 -8.30 18.20
C ILE A 94 -0.43 -9.64 18.93
N ALA A 95 0.67 -10.24 19.36
CA ALA A 95 0.67 -11.37 20.28
C ALA A 95 1.41 -11.00 21.58
N PRO A 96 1.08 -11.56 22.76
CA PRO A 96 -0.19 -11.94 23.34
C PRO A 96 -0.43 -11.17 24.66
N ALA A 97 -0.15 -9.86 24.72
CA ALA A 97 -0.33 -9.09 25.96
C ALA A 97 -1.81 -8.92 26.38
N ALA A 98 -2.75 -9.22 25.48
CA ALA A 98 -4.19 -9.16 25.74
C ALA A 98 -4.82 -10.48 26.21
N ARG A 99 -4.05 -11.57 26.35
CA ARG A 99 -4.58 -12.84 26.89
C ARG A 99 -4.53 -12.92 28.42
N SER A 100 -3.70 -12.12 29.08
CA SER A 100 -3.51 -12.21 30.55
C SER A 100 -4.46 -11.33 31.38
N GLY A 101 -5.46 -10.71 30.77
CA GLY A 101 -6.45 -9.86 31.48
C GLY A 101 -7.88 -10.43 31.50
N LEU A 102 -8.16 -11.49 30.75
CA LEU A 102 -9.51 -12.08 30.63
C LEU A 102 -9.72 -13.29 31.56
N ASP A 103 -8.67 -13.77 32.23
CA ASP A 103 -8.77 -14.85 33.22
C ASP A 103 -9.08 -14.36 34.64
N GLN A 104 -9.21 -13.03 34.86
CA GLN A 104 -9.53 -12.45 36.17
C GLN A 104 -10.91 -11.80 36.27
N LEU A 105 -11.72 -11.83 35.22
CA LEU A 105 -13.11 -11.35 35.30
C LEU A 105 -14.03 -12.54 35.50
N GLY A 106 -14.29 -12.82 36.77
CA GLY A 106 -15.38 -13.68 37.20
C GLY A 106 -16.67 -13.26 36.50
N SER A 107 -17.43 -14.27 36.07
CA SER A 107 -18.82 -14.20 35.62
C SER A 107 -19.24 -12.97 34.80
N LEU A 108 -19.59 -13.19 33.53
CA LEU A 108 -20.16 -12.18 32.62
C LEU A 108 -21.31 -11.34 33.21
N SER A 109 -21.95 -11.77 34.30
CA SER A 109 -22.95 -10.98 35.05
C SER A 109 -22.41 -9.76 35.79
N GLU A 110 -21.14 -9.72 36.20
CA GLU A 110 -20.57 -8.57 36.93
C GLU A 110 -20.28 -7.38 36.01
N ILE A 111 -19.87 -7.64 34.77
CA ILE A 111 -19.59 -6.61 33.75
C ILE A 111 -20.86 -5.77 33.47
N PHE A 112 -22.02 -6.40 33.35
CA PHE A 112 -23.28 -5.68 33.11
C PHE A 112 -23.68 -4.78 34.30
N ARG A 113 -23.40 -5.20 35.55
CA ARG A 113 -23.66 -4.37 36.73
C ARG A 113 -22.75 -3.14 36.80
N LEU A 114 -21.46 -3.29 36.45
CA LEU A 114 -20.48 -2.21 36.53
C LEU A 114 -20.75 -1.07 35.53
N PHE A 115 -21.33 -1.40 34.37
CA PHE A 115 -21.64 -0.43 33.32
C PHE A 115 -23.12 -0.01 33.26
N GLY A 116 -23.97 -0.48 34.19
CA GLY A 116 -25.40 -0.19 34.20
C GLY A 116 -26.14 -0.68 32.93
N LEU A 117 -25.57 -1.67 32.24
CA LEU A 117 -26.12 -2.20 31.00
C LEU A 117 -27.04 -3.39 31.32
N PRO A 118 -28.20 -3.52 30.66
CA PRO A 118 -29.05 -4.69 30.84
C PRO A 118 -28.33 -5.95 30.31
N PRO A 119 -28.46 -7.10 30.99
CA PRO A 119 -27.87 -8.34 30.50
C PRO A 119 -28.48 -8.73 29.15
N PRO A 120 -27.72 -9.40 28.28
CA PRO A 120 -28.19 -9.77 26.96
C PRO A 120 -29.35 -10.76 27.11
N ARG A 121 -30.44 -10.53 26.36
CA ARG A 121 -31.55 -11.47 26.31
C ARG A 121 -31.03 -12.79 25.75
N GLN A 122 -31.21 -13.88 26.49
CA GLN A 122 -30.93 -15.21 25.97
C GLN A 122 -31.81 -15.45 24.72
N PRO A 123 -31.26 -15.98 23.62
CA PRO A 123 -32.07 -16.37 22.49
C PRO A 123 -33.02 -17.48 22.95
N SER A 124 -34.32 -17.23 22.88
CA SER A 124 -35.35 -18.23 23.13
C SER A 124 -35.24 -19.31 22.05
N ASP A 125 -35.08 -20.56 22.48
CA ASP A 125 -35.12 -21.75 21.63
C ASP A 125 -36.30 -21.71 20.65
N SER A 126 -35.99 -21.36 19.41
CA SER A 126 -36.87 -21.58 18.27
C SER A 126 -35.98 -22.04 17.13
N LEU A 127 -35.82 -23.36 17.06
CA LEU A 127 -35.28 -24.05 15.89
C LEU A 127 -36.20 -23.74 14.71
N VAL A 128 -35.83 -22.75 13.90
CA VAL A 128 -36.43 -22.53 12.59
C VAL A 128 -35.87 -23.60 11.66
N SER A 129 -36.71 -24.57 11.32
CA SER A 129 -36.47 -25.55 10.27
C SER A 129 -36.45 -24.86 8.90
N TRP A 130 -35.38 -25.07 8.13
CA TRP A 130 -35.28 -24.63 6.74
C TRP A 130 -35.87 -25.74 5.83
N PRO A 131 -36.86 -25.45 4.96
CA PRO A 131 -37.31 -26.41 3.97
C PRO A 131 -36.40 -26.32 2.74
N GLY A 132 -35.79 -27.44 2.31
CA GLY A 132 -35.15 -27.48 0.99
C GLY A 132 -33.88 -28.32 0.80
N CYS A 133 -33.63 -29.34 1.63
CA CYS A 133 -32.64 -30.38 1.29
C CYS A 133 -33.27 -31.76 1.46
N GLU A 134 -33.82 -32.31 0.38
CA GLU A 134 -33.97 -33.76 0.24
C GLU A 134 -32.74 -34.28 -0.52
N PRO A 135 -32.10 -35.38 -0.07
CA PRO A 135 -31.10 -36.08 -0.85
C PRO A 135 -31.79 -36.97 -1.90
N GLU A 136 -31.33 -36.92 -3.15
CA GLU A 136 -31.68 -37.89 -4.18
C GLU A 136 -31.03 -39.26 -3.87
N ASP A 137 -31.79 -40.33 -4.09
CA ASP A 137 -31.45 -41.75 -3.86
C ASP A 137 -30.33 -42.29 -4.77
#